data_AF-A0A1C1CD96-F1
#
_entry.id   AF-A0A1C1CD96-F1
#
_cell.length_a   1.000
_cell.length_b   1.000
_cell.length_c   1.000
_cell.angle_alpha   90.00
_cell.angle_beta   90.00
_cell.angle_gamma   90.00
#
_symmetry.space_group_name_H-M   'P 1'
#
loop_
_entity.id
_entity.type
_entity.pdbx_description
1 polymer ?
#
loop_
_entity_poly.entity_id
_entity_poly.type
_entity_poly.pdbx_seq_one_letter_code
_entity_poly.pdbx_strand_id
1 'polypeptide(L)'
;MATKSGVLTMQLLGSFKPARASSSRTFVNGFHSFPKNRPRIRGMPTLNTRFQTRNARRYPRPPNRLEQAVIDARLQHPILFPFMLFGSTASVVLLIIMAYDQWRRENKGTSAYPPAVEDQLRLALHYTHISPDPETASQYFLGAIKKAEEVGMDPYSKETLGIRVRFSQMLEEFGHVKAAIEILDGIANDLQQKLDELDQALSLRTDTAIQSGPESANLRANMIKGIVRLKVKISSLYESDYLQNSSMAKQVLSDAVGMVVKETKNPQQGLTDDNGAGLTAGEIAAMLSQMGDLYATSGEEENAVQLYMLTLQPLRASCNGTRSCKEAQVLSNIASTMDMALKKPKPLINGKPATKDSLAAARRAALRWADQAIATGDAVKPEDRDEICAAASLSAKMTRADLLVDNGEKAMAKEAFLNLLPVLREHNLLPLIETAEQGLKKASS
;
A
#
# COMPACT_ATOMS: atom_id res chain seq x y z
N MET A 1 -33.54 -5.10 23.69
CA MET A 1 -33.34 -4.51 22.36
C MET A 1 -31.84 -4.38 22.12
N ALA A 2 -31.23 -5.35 21.45
CA ALA A 2 -29.80 -5.38 21.18
C ALA A 2 -29.48 -4.40 20.04
N THR A 3 -28.78 -3.32 20.37
CA THR A 3 -28.39 -2.24 19.45
C THR A 3 -27.35 -2.74 18.44
N LYS A 4 -27.73 -2.77 17.15
CA LYS A 4 -26.87 -3.08 16.00
C LYS A 4 -25.85 -1.98 15.65
N SER A 5 -25.73 -0.91 16.43
CA SER A 5 -24.94 0.27 16.06
C SER A 5 -23.42 0.10 16.17
N GLY A 6 -22.91 -0.91 16.89
CA GLY A 6 -21.46 -1.04 17.13
C GLY A 6 -20.63 -1.57 15.95
N VAL A 7 -21.25 -2.24 14.98
CA VAL A 7 -20.52 -2.88 13.86
C VAL A 7 -20.24 -1.90 12.71
N LEU A 8 -21.00 -0.81 12.62
CA LEU A 8 -20.96 0.12 11.49
C LEU A 8 -19.70 1.01 11.46
N THR A 9 -19.09 1.32 12.61
CA THR A 9 -17.98 2.28 12.68
C THR A 9 -16.68 1.72 12.08
N MET A 10 -16.37 0.43 12.25
CA MET A 10 -15.16 -0.15 11.66
C MET A 10 -15.32 -0.53 10.18
N GLN A 11 -16.51 -0.98 9.75
CA GLN A 11 -16.73 -1.37 8.35
C GLN A 11 -16.82 -0.17 7.40
N LEU A 12 -17.23 1.01 7.87
CA LEU A 12 -17.38 2.18 7.00
C LEU A 12 -16.09 2.97 6.78
N LEU A 13 -15.12 2.89 7.69
CA LEU A 13 -13.83 3.58 7.51
C LEU A 13 -12.90 2.85 6.52
N GLY A 14 -13.14 1.55 6.26
CA GLY A 14 -12.51 0.81 5.15
C GLY A 14 -13.10 1.13 3.75
N SER A 15 -14.16 1.94 3.67
CA SER A 15 -14.88 2.25 2.43
C SER A 15 -14.74 3.69 1.96
N PHE A 16 -13.61 4.34 2.25
CA PHE A 16 -13.18 5.54 1.51
C PHE A 16 -12.76 5.12 0.09
N LYS A 17 -13.74 4.81 -0.76
CA LYS A 17 -13.56 4.71 -2.20
C LYS A 17 -13.70 6.11 -2.80
N PRO A 18 -12.63 6.69 -3.38
CA PRO A 18 -12.79 7.87 -4.21
C PRO A 18 -13.68 7.53 -5.41
N ALA A 19 -14.55 8.46 -5.77
CA ALA A 19 -15.44 8.34 -6.92
C ALA A 19 -14.67 7.91 -8.18
N ARG A 20 -15.24 6.92 -8.89
CA ARG A 20 -14.73 6.34 -10.13
C ARG A 20 -14.28 7.41 -11.13
N ALA A 21 -12.97 7.50 -11.34
CA ALA A 21 -12.38 7.87 -12.61
C ALA A 21 -11.46 6.70 -13.03
N SER A 22 -11.79 6.13 -14.19
CA SER A 22 -11.04 5.09 -14.90
C SER A 22 -9.55 5.43 -15.01
N SER A 23 -8.67 4.69 -14.33
CA SER A 23 -7.26 4.47 -14.70
C SER A 23 -6.56 3.58 -13.67
N SER A 24 -6.02 2.45 -14.14
CA SER A 24 -4.87 1.67 -13.60
C SER A 24 -4.30 2.08 -12.23
N ARG A 25 -4.48 1.25 -11.19
CA ARG A 25 -3.62 1.26 -9.98
C ARG A 25 -2.71 0.03 -9.99
N THR A 26 -1.55 0.20 -10.61
CA THR A 26 -0.35 -0.59 -10.34
C THR A 26 0.09 -0.33 -8.89
N PHE A 27 0.01 -1.35 -8.03
CA PHE A 27 0.76 -1.41 -6.79
C PHE A 27 2.25 -1.51 -7.12
N VAL A 28 2.96 -0.40 -7.01
CA VAL A 28 4.43 -0.35 -7.06
C VAL A 28 4.93 -0.14 -5.64
N ASN A 29 5.62 -1.16 -5.14
CA ASN A 29 6.59 -1.02 -4.06
C ASN A 29 7.66 -0.02 -4.50
N GLY A 30 7.78 1.12 -3.81
CA GLY A 30 8.76 2.15 -4.14
C GLY A 30 9.12 3.01 -2.94
N PHE A 31 9.95 2.46 -2.04
CA PHE A 31 10.72 3.26 -1.10
C PHE A 31 11.95 3.85 -1.82
N HIS A 32 12.30 5.08 -1.42
CA HIS A 32 13.49 5.89 -1.77
C HIS A 32 13.42 6.72 -3.06
N SER A 33 13.15 8.02 -2.91
CA SER A 33 14.00 9.05 -3.56
C SER A 33 13.92 10.40 -2.82
N PHE A 34 15.10 11.01 -2.66
CA PHE A 34 15.40 12.24 -1.94
C PHE A 34 14.84 13.50 -2.62
N PRO A 35 14.53 14.58 -1.88
CA PRO A 35 14.13 15.85 -2.49
C PRO A 35 15.36 16.59 -3.03
N LYS A 36 15.39 16.87 -4.34
CA LYS A 36 16.27 17.89 -4.92
C LYS A 36 15.51 19.21 -5.05
N ASN A 37 15.96 20.19 -4.27
CA ASN A 37 15.66 21.61 -4.41
C ASN A 37 15.73 22.07 -5.87
N ARG A 38 14.68 22.71 -6.37
CA ARG A 38 14.76 23.63 -7.52
C ARG A 38 14.05 24.95 -7.19
N PRO A 39 14.70 26.10 -7.43
CA PRO A 39 14.16 27.39 -7.06
C PRO A 39 13.04 27.81 -8.03
N ARG A 40 11.98 28.39 -7.48
CA ARG A 40 10.91 29.05 -8.23
C ARG A 40 11.46 30.26 -8.99
N ILE A 41 11.48 30.17 -10.33
CA ILE A 41 11.61 31.33 -11.19
C ILE A 41 10.23 31.98 -11.33
N ARG A 42 10.18 33.26 -10.95
CA ARG A 42 9.08 34.22 -11.15
C ARG A 42 8.78 34.36 -12.64
N GLY A 43 7.53 34.09 -13.04
CA GLY A 43 6.95 34.51 -14.31
C GLY A 43 5.76 35.43 -14.06
N MET A 44 5.99 36.74 -14.14
CA MET A 44 4.99 37.76 -14.46
C MET A 44 5.10 38.05 -15.96
N PRO A 45 4.25 38.90 -16.54
CA PRO A 45 2.78 38.93 -16.59
C PRO A 45 2.36 38.91 -18.09
N THR A 46 1.09 39.06 -18.44
CA THR A 46 0.75 39.90 -19.62
C THR A 46 -0.71 40.29 -19.60
N LEU A 47 -0.91 41.60 -19.72
CA LEU A 47 -2.17 42.29 -19.90
C LEU A 47 -2.82 41.93 -21.24
N ASN A 48 -4.14 41.90 -21.20
CA ASN A 48 -5.02 42.12 -22.35
C ASN A 48 -4.63 43.43 -23.07
N THR A 49 -4.11 43.34 -24.29
CA THR A 49 -4.13 44.46 -25.23
C THR A 49 -4.81 44.05 -26.53
N ARG A 50 -5.93 44.71 -26.73
CA ARG A 50 -6.81 44.78 -27.88
C ARG A 50 -6.01 45.06 -29.15
N PHE A 51 -6.33 44.33 -30.21
CA PHE A 51 -5.88 44.57 -31.56
C PHE A 51 -6.05 46.04 -31.98
N GLN A 52 -4.96 46.69 -32.36
CA GLN A 52 -4.96 47.82 -33.29
C GLN A 52 -3.98 47.50 -34.43
N THR A 53 -4.55 47.20 -35.58
CA THR A 53 -3.86 47.08 -36.87
C THR A 53 -3.38 48.46 -37.31
N ARG A 54 -2.13 48.82 -36.97
CA ARG A 54 -1.41 49.88 -37.69
C ARG A 54 -0.64 49.24 -38.84
N ASN A 55 -1.00 49.64 -40.05
CA ASN A 55 -0.25 49.36 -41.28
C ASN A 55 1.15 50.01 -41.19
N ALA A 56 2.10 49.30 -40.58
CA ALA A 56 3.50 49.64 -40.70
C ALA A 56 3.97 49.18 -42.08
N ARG A 57 4.32 50.13 -42.95
CA ARG A 57 5.11 49.89 -44.16
C ARG A 57 6.35 49.09 -43.75
N ARG A 58 6.32 47.77 -43.96
CA ARG A 58 7.51 46.92 -43.84
C ARG A 58 8.38 47.25 -45.03
N TYR A 59 9.49 47.94 -44.78
CA TYR A 59 10.61 47.90 -45.69
C TYR A 59 11.01 46.42 -45.89
N PRO A 60 11.22 45.97 -47.14
CA PRO A 60 11.69 44.62 -47.37
C PRO A 60 13.03 44.47 -46.64
N ARG A 61 13.05 43.63 -45.60
CA ARG A 61 14.28 43.24 -44.90
C ARG A 61 15.20 42.65 -45.98
N PRO A 62 16.45 43.13 -46.14
CA PRO A 62 17.36 42.48 -47.07
C PRO A 62 17.46 41.02 -46.65
N PRO A 63 17.18 40.06 -47.55
CA PRO A 63 17.14 38.66 -47.19
C PRO A 63 18.49 38.26 -46.59
N ASN A 64 18.44 37.51 -45.49
CA ASN A 64 19.67 37.00 -44.87
C ASN A 64 20.41 36.15 -45.91
N ARG A 65 21.75 36.08 -45.84
CA ARG A 65 22.56 35.30 -46.81
C ARG A 65 22.03 33.87 -47.02
N LEU A 66 21.47 33.25 -45.97
CA LEU A 66 20.81 31.94 -46.06
C LEU A 66 19.49 31.97 -46.84
N GLU A 67 18.64 32.97 -46.62
CA GLU A 67 17.39 33.12 -47.39
C GLU A 67 17.69 33.39 -48.87
N GLN A 68 18.70 34.22 -49.17
CA GLN A 68 19.19 34.42 -50.54
C GLN A 68 19.69 33.11 -51.14
N ALA A 69 20.51 32.35 -50.41
CA ALA A 69 21.00 31.06 -50.90
C ALA A 69 19.87 30.05 -51.14
N VAL A 70 18.86 30.00 -50.26
CA VAL A 70 17.68 29.13 -50.43
C VAL A 70 16.82 29.56 -51.61
N ILE A 71 16.59 30.87 -51.79
CA ILE A 71 15.84 31.41 -52.92
C ILE A 71 16.59 31.15 -54.22
N ASP A 72 17.90 31.42 -54.27
CA ASP A 72 18.74 31.22 -55.45
C ASP A 72 18.84 29.73 -55.81
N ALA A 73 19.01 28.84 -54.83
CA ALA A 73 19.00 27.38 -55.06
C ALA A 73 17.64 26.88 -55.59
N ARG A 74 16.52 27.45 -55.10
CA ARG A 74 15.18 27.09 -55.57
C ARG A 74 14.93 27.55 -57.01
N LEU A 75 15.50 28.69 -57.39
CA LEU A 75 15.39 29.25 -58.75
C LEU A 75 16.28 28.50 -59.75
N GLN A 76 17.52 28.18 -59.37
CA GLN A 76 18.46 27.47 -60.24
C GLN A 76 18.06 26.02 -60.48
N HIS A 77 17.53 25.34 -59.46
CA HIS A 77 17.17 23.92 -59.54
C HIS A 77 15.77 23.63 -58.99
N PRO A 78 14.70 23.97 -59.72
CA PRO A 78 13.33 23.85 -59.23
C PRO A 78 12.91 22.40 -58.94
N ILE A 79 13.48 21.44 -59.66
CA ILE A 79 13.20 20.00 -59.47
C ILE A 79 14.13 19.41 -58.40
N LEU A 80 15.42 19.77 -58.39
CA LEU A 80 16.43 19.14 -57.52
C LEU A 80 16.32 19.60 -56.06
N PHE A 81 15.87 20.84 -55.82
CA PHE A 81 15.71 21.40 -54.48
C PHE A 81 14.73 20.61 -53.58
N PRO A 82 13.48 20.30 -53.98
CA PRO A 82 12.59 19.47 -53.16
C PRO A 82 13.16 18.06 -52.94
N PHE A 83 13.80 17.44 -53.95
CA PHE A 83 14.46 16.15 -53.76
C PHE A 83 15.56 16.17 -52.68
N MET A 84 16.38 17.23 -52.63
CA MET A 84 17.38 17.43 -51.57
C MET A 84 16.75 17.62 -50.18
N LEU A 85 15.64 18.36 -50.09
CA LEU A 85 14.94 18.55 -48.82
C LEU A 85 14.29 17.26 -48.32
N PHE A 86 13.66 16.48 -49.22
CA PHE A 86 13.16 15.15 -48.90
C PHE A 86 14.30 14.17 -48.55
N GLY A 87 15.41 14.20 -49.29
CA GLY A 87 16.59 13.37 -49.02
C GLY A 87 17.21 13.65 -47.65
N SER A 88 17.36 14.93 -47.28
CA SER A 88 17.92 15.32 -45.97
C SER A 88 16.98 14.98 -44.82
N THR A 89 15.68 15.23 -44.96
CA THR A 89 14.69 14.85 -43.93
C THR A 89 14.58 13.34 -43.77
N ALA A 90 14.54 12.57 -44.87
CA ALA A 90 14.57 11.11 -44.84
C ALA A 90 15.86 10.57 -44.18
N SER A 91 17.01 11.18 -44.47
CA SER A 91 18.29 10.81 -43.85
C SER A 91 18.29 11.06 -42.34
N VAL A 92 17.74 12.18 -41.86
CA VAL A 92 17.66 12.47 -40.42
C VAL A 92 16.69 11.51 -39.72
N VAL A 93 15.54 11.21 -40.32
CA VAL A 93 14.58 10.23 -39.78
C VAL A 93 15.22 8.84 -39.70
N LEU A 94 15.97 8.42 -40.73
CA LEU A 94 16.69 7.14 -40.74
C LEU A 94 17.73 7.07 -39.60
N LEU A 95 18.51 8.14 -39.39
CA LEU A 95 19.49 8.21 -38.29
C LEU A 95 18.82 8.14 -36.92
N ILE A 96 17.66 8.79 -36.73
CA ILE A 96 16.90 8.69 -35.47
C ILE A 96 16.40 7.25 -35.25
N ILE A 97 15.90 6.58 -36.29
CA ILE A 97 15.46 5.17 -36.20
C ILE A 97 16.65 4.25 -35.87
N MET A 98 17.80 4.44 -36.52
CA MET A 98 19.01 3.68 -36.24
C MET A 98 19.54 3.92 -34.82
N ALA A 99 19.56 5.18 -34.36
CA ALA A 99 19.95 5.51 -33.00
C ALA A 99 18.98 4.93 -31.96
N TYR A 100 17.68 4.96 -32.24
CA TYR A 100 16.66 4.36 -31.38
C TYR A 100 16.81 2.83 -31.31
N ASP A 101 17.05 2.18 -32.44
CA ASP A 101 17.23 0.74 -32.49
C ASP A 101 18.57 0.29 -31.87
N GLN A 102 19.64 1.09 -32.00
CA GLN A 102 20.90 0.85 -31.31
C GLN A 102 20.76 1.04 -29.80
N TRP A 103 20.13 2.13 -29.35
CA TRP A 103 19.82 2.36 -27.93
C TRP A 103 18.95 1.23 -27.35
N ARG A 104 17.96 0.76 -28.13
CA ARG A 104 17.11 -0.37 -27.72
C ARG A 104 17.88 -1.68 -27.67
N ARG A 105 18.82 -1.93 -28.58
CA ARG A 105 19.71 -3.11 -28.57
C ARG A 105 20.69 -3.09 -27.41
N GLU A 106 21.32 -1.96 -27.12
CA GLU A 106 22.25 -1.78 -26.00
C GLU A 106 21.52 -1.90 -24.65
N ASN A 107 20.29 -1.37 -24.53
CA ASN A 107 19.47 -1.53 -23.34
C ASN A 107 18.82 -2.92 -23.18
N LYS A 108 19.01 -3.88 -24.10
CA LYS A 108 18.58 -5.27 -23.88
C LYS A 108 19.25 -5.93 -22.67
N GLY A 109 20.32 -5.34 -22.12
CA GLY A 109 20.93 -5.77 -20.86
C GLY A 109 20.31 -5.18 -19.58
N THR A 110 19.25 -4.37 -19.66
CA THR A 110 18.65 -3.74 -18.46
C THR A 110 17.57 -4.59 -17.79
N SER A 111 17.03 -5.57 -18.51
CA SER A 111 16.09 -6.55 -17.96
C SER A 111 16.85 -7.63 -17.19
N ALA A 112 16.45 -7.90 -15.95
CA ALA A 112 16.94 -9.04 -15.19
C ALA A 112 16.49 -10.39 -15.79
N TYR A 113 15.52 -10.37 -16.71
CA TYR A 113 15.00 -11.56 -17.40
C TYR A 113 15.73 -11.80 -18.72
N PRO A 114 16.10 -13.06 -19.03
CA PRO A 114 16.55 -13.45 -20.36
C PRO A 114 15.52 -13.10 -21.44
N PRO A 115 15.94 -12.81 -22.68
CA PRO A 115 15.05 -12.32 -23.74
C PRO A 115 13.87 -13.26 -24.02
N ALA A 116 14.09 -14.58 -23.93
CA ALA A 116 13.03 -15.58 -24.13
C ALA A 116 11.91 -15.50 -23.08
N VAL A 117 12.25 -15.17 -21.83
CA VAL A 117 11.30 -14.98 -20.73
C VAL A 117 10.65 -13.61 -20.84
N GLU A 118 11.44 -12.58 -21.16
CA GLU A 118 10.97 -11.20 -21.29
C GLU A 118 9.87 -11.06 -22.36
N ASP A 119 10.03 -11.69 -23.52
CA ASP A 119 9.03 -11.62 -24.59
C ASP A 119 7.69 -12.26 -24.18
N GLN A 120 7.73 -13.36 -23.44
CA GLN A 120 6.52 -13.99 -22.88
C GLN A 120 5.86 -13.10 -21.83
N LEU A 121 6.64 -12.50 -20.93
CA LEU A 121 6.12 -11.59 -19.90
C LEU A 121 5.50 -10.32 -20.50
N ARG A 122 6.09 -9.77 -21.56
CA ARG A 122 5.52 -8.61 -22.27
C ARG A 122 4.13 -8.93 -22.84
N LEU A 123 3.97 -10.11 -23.45
CA LEU A 123 2.69 -10.57 -23.97
C LEU A 123 1.70 -10.82 -22.82
N ALA A 124 2.13 -11.49 -21.74
CA ALA A 124 1.29 -11.70 -20.56
C ALA A 124 0.75 -10.38 -19.99
N LEU A 125 1.60 -9.36 -19.85
CA LEU A 125 1.21 -8.03 -19.38
C LEU A 125 0.32 -7.29 -20.38
N HIS A 126 0.52 -7.45 -21.70
CA HIS A 126 -0.36 -6.90 -22.72
C HIS A 126 -1.79 -7.42 -22.57
N TYR A 127 -1.94 -8.74 -22.42
CA TYR A 127 -3.26 -9.37 -22.23
C TYR A 127 -3.82 -9.21 -20.82
N THR A 128 -3.06 -8.66 -19.87
CA THR A 128 -3.58 -8.28 -18.56
C THR A 128 -4.14 -6.85 -18.57
N HIS A 129 -3.39 -5.89 -19.14
CA HIS A 129 -3.69 -4.45 -18.98
C HIS A 129 -4.20 -3.74 -20.23
N ILE A 130 -3.84 -4.21 -21.43
CA ILE A 130 -4.17 -3.52 -22.70
C ILE A 130 -5.37 -4.17 -23.38
N SER A 131 -5.33 -5.49 -23.52
CA SER A 131 -6.39 -6.30 -24.13
C SER A 131 -6.79 -7.40 -23.15
N PRO A 132 -7.58 -7.09 -22.10
CA PRO A 132 -7.82 -8.00 -20.98
C PRO A 132 -8.44 -9.33 -21.45
N ASP A 133 -7.65 -10.39 -21.38
CA ASP A 133 -8.06 -11.78 -21.67
C ASP A 133 -7.37 -12.73 -20.68
N PRO A 134 -8.10 -13.26 -19.67
CA PRO A 134 -7.51 -14.06 -18.61
C PRO A 134 -6.90 -15.37 -19.11
N GLU A 135 -7.49 -15.99 -20.13
CA GLU A 135 -7.02 -17.29 -20.65
C GLU A 135 -5.69 -17.10 -21.39
N THR A 136 -5.66 -16.13 -22.31
CA THR A 136 -4.45 -15.81 -23.07
C THR A 136 -3.34 -15.27 -22.17
N ALA A 137 -3.67 -14.40 -21.20
CA ALA A 137 -2.69 -13.92 -20.22
C ALA A 137 -2.07 -15.07 -19.41
N SER A 138 -2.90 -16.02 -18.96
CA SER A 138 -2.45 -17.20 -18.22
C SER A 138 -1.50 -18.07 -19.06
N GLN A 139 -1.80 -18.28 -20.35
CA GLN A 139 -0.94 -19.04 -21.25
C GLN A 139 0.45 -18.42 -21.37
N TYR A 140 0.54 -17.09 -21.52
CA TYR A 140 1.82 -16.40 -21.61
C TYR A 140 2.59 -16.39 -20.28
N PHE A 141 1.90 -16.28 -19.13
CA PHE A 141 2.56 -16.43 -17.82
C PHE A 141 3.14 -17.83 -17.62
N LEU A 142 2.37 -18.89 -17.93
CA LEU A 142 2.86 -20.27 -17.88
C LEU A 142 4.01 -20.51 -18.86
N GLY A 143 3.92 -19.92 -20.06
CA GLY A 143 5.00 -19.91 -21.05
C GLY A 143 6.28 -19.25 -20.53
N ALA A 144 6.17 -18.13 -19.80
CA ALA A 144 7.29 -17.45 -19.19
C ALA A 144 7.96 -18.29 -18.08
N ILE A 145 7.16 -18.95 -17.22
CA ILE A 145 7.67 -19.85 -16.17
C ILE A 145 8.44 -21.02 -16.80
N LYS A 146 7.86 -21.68 -17.80
CA LYS A 146 8.52 -22.78 -18.52
C LYS A 146 9.82 -22.33 -19.18
N LYS A 147 9.83 -21.13 -19.80
CA LYS A 147 11.04 -20.57 -20.40
C LYS A 147 12.12 -20.22 -19.37
N ALA A 148 11.72 -19.78 -18.18
CA ALA A 148 12.67 -19.53 -17.09
C ALA A 148 13.36 -20.82 -16.65
N GLU A 149 12.60 -21.92 -16.53
CA GLU A 149 13.14 -23.26 -16.24
C GLU A 149 14.07 -23.76 -17.37
N GLU A 150 13.66 -23.63 -18.63
CA GLU A 150 14.46 -24.05 -19.80
C GLU A 150 15.80 -23.30 -19.92
N VAL A 151 15.83 -22.01 -19.54
CA VAL A 151 17.05 -21.19 -19.54
C VAL A 151 17.92 -21.43 -18.29
N GLY A 152 17.42 -22.22 -17.32
CA GLY A 152 18.15 -22.53 -16.09
C GLY A 152 18.19 -21.37 -15.10
N MET A 153 17.15 -20.52 -15.09
CA MET A 153 17.00 -19.52 -14.02
C MET A 153 16.79 -20.24 -12.69
N ASP A 154 17.43 -19.75 -11.61
CA ASP A 154 17.22 -20.31 -10.27
C ASP A 154 15.73 -20.19 -9.89
N PRO A 155 15.05 -21.31 -9.52
CA PRO A 155 13.64 -21.29 -9.13
C PRO A 155 13.36 -20.43 -7.90
N TYR A 156 14.36 -20.21 -7.04
CA TYR A 156 14.24 -19.40 -5.81
C TYR A 156 14.77 -17.98 -5.97
N SER A 157 15.19 -17.59 -7.18
CA SER A 157 15.59 -16.21 -7.48
C SER A 157 14.40 -15.26 -7.36
N LYS A 158 14.69 -14.00 -7.04
CA LYS A 158 13.68 -12.95 -6.92
C LYS A 158 12.88 -12.76 -8.21
N GLU A 159 13.55 -12.97 -9.35
CA GLU A 159 13.00 -12.88 -10.70
C GLU A 159 12.00 -14.01 -10.95
N THR A 160 12.40 -15.28 -10.75
CA THR A 160 11.52 -16.43 -10.99
C THR A 160 10.31 -16.45 -10.05
N LEU A 161 10.52 -16.18 -8.76
CA LEU A 161 9.43 -16.02 -7.80
C LEU A 161 8.52 -14.84 -8.17
N GLY A 162 9.11 -13.74 -8.65
CA GLY A 162 8.40 -12.55 -9.11
C GLY A 162 7.43 -12.85 -10.25
N ILE A 163 7.79 -13.73 -11.19
CA ILE A 163 6.89 -14.17 -12.28
C ILE A 163 5.66 -14.88 -11.70
N ARG A 164 5.86 -15.83 -10.76
CA ARG A 164 4.76 -16.59 -10.16
C ARG A 164 3.84 -15.71 -9.30
N VAL A 165 4.40 -14.77 -8.54
CA VAL A 165 3.63 -13.77 -7.77
C VAL A 165 2.86 -12.83 -8.71
N ARG A 166 3.45 -12.42 -9.83
CA ARG A 166 2.74 -11.57 -10.81
C ARG A 166 1.61 -12.33 -11.50
N PHE A 167 1.82 -13.63 -11.76
CA PHE A 167 0.78 -14.50 -12.30
C PHE A 167 -0.40 -14.65 -11.34
N SER A 168 -0.16 -14.86 -10.03
CA SER A 168 -1.24 -14.90 -9.04
C SER A 168 -1.97 -13.56 -8.90
N GLN A 169 -1.25 -12.43 -8.98
CA GLN A 169 -1.87 -11.11 -9.02
C GLN A 169 -2.78 -10.93 -10.25
N MET A 170 -2.36 -11.40 -11.42
CA MET A 170 -3.21 -11.37 -12.62
C MET A 170 -4.50 -12.16 -12.39
N LEU A 171 -4.42 -13.36 -11.80
CA LEU A 171 -5.60 -14.14 -11.45
C LEU A 171 -6.52 -13.41 -10.46
N GLU A 172 -5.96 -12.71 -9.46
CA GLU A 172 -6.72 -11.86 -8.54
C GLU A 172 -7.46 -10.72 -9.28
N GLU A 173 -6.78 -10.04 -10.21
CA GLU A 173 -7.35 -8.94 -11.01
C GLU A 173 -8.55 -9.40 -11.86
N PHE A 174 -8.53 -10.64 -12.36
CA PHE A 174 -9.65 -11.26 -13.08
C PHE A 174 -10.68 -11.97 -12.17
N GLY A 175 -10.55 -11.89 -10.84
CA GLY A 175 -11.50 -12.47 -9.89
C GLY A 175 -11.29 -13.97 -9.60
N HIS A 176 -10.24 -14.59 -10.14
CA HIS A 176 -9.85 -15.98 -9.88
C HIS A 176 -9.05 -16.11 -8.56
N VAL A 177 -9.60 -15.58 -7.47
CA VAL A 177 -8.91 -15.46 -6.16
C VAL A 177 -8.48 -16.81 -5.60
N LYS A 178 -9.28 -17.86 -5.76
CA LYS A 178 -8.92 -19.21 -5.29
C LYS A 178 -7.65 -19.75 -5.96
N ALA A 179 -7.55 -19.60 -7.29
CA ALA A 179 -6.37 -20.01 -8.04
C ALA A 179 -5.14 -19.14 -7.69
N ALA A 180 -5.34 -17.84 -7.44
CA ALA A 180 -4.29 -16.97 -6.94
C ALA A 180 -3.72 -17.45 -5.59
N ILE A 181 -4.59 -17.85 -4.66
CA ILE A 181 -4.18 -18.44 -3.37
C ILE A 181 -3.41 -19.73 -3.58
N GLU A 182 -3.89 -20.65 -4.42
CA GLU A 182 -3.21 -21.93 -4.69
C GLU A 182 -1.78 -21.72 -5.21
N ILE A 183 -1.57 -20.73 -6.09
CA ILE A 183 -0.23 -20.38 -6.58
C ILE A 183 0.64 -19.79 -5.47
N LEU A 184 0.12 -18.84 -4.69
CA LEU A 184 0.87 -18.20 -3.61
C LEU A 184 1.24 -19.19 -2.50
N ASP A 185 0.32 -20.10 -2.17
CA ASP A 185 0.56 -21.17 -1.19
C ASP A 185 1.60 -22.16 -1.71
N GLY A 186 1.53 -22.54 -3.00
CA GLY A 186 2.57 -23.33 -3.66
C GLY A 186 3.95 -22.68 -3.55
N ILE A 187 4.07 -21.38 -3.82
CA ILE A 187 5.35 -20.65 -3.67
C ILE A 187 5.81 -20.65 -2.21
N ALA A 188 4.92 -20.42 -1.25
CA ALA A 188 5.26 -20.40 0.16
C ALA A 188 5.75 -21.78 0.65
N ASN A 189 5.13 -22.86 0.19
CA ASN A 189 5.53 -24.24 0.49
C ASN A 189 6.89 -24.58 -0.13
N ASP A 190 7.15 -24.19 -1.39
CA ASP A 190 8.45 -24.37 -2.05
C ASP A 190 9.57 -23.64 -1.27
N LEU A 191 9.31 -22.41 -0.84
CA LEU A 191 10.26 -21.63 -0.03
C LEU A 191 10.48 -22.24 1.35
N GLN A 192 9.42 -22.76 1.99
CA GLN A 192 9.53 -23.42 3.29
C GLN A 192 10.36 -24.70 3.18
N GLN A 193 10.12 -25.52 2.17
CA GLN A 193 10.91 -26.72 1.91
C GLN A 193 12.39 -26.34 1.70
N LYS A 194 12.66 -25.30 0.91
CA LYS A 194 14.03 -24.86 0.67
C LYS A 194 14.70 -24.29 1.91
N LEU A 195 13.95 -23.58 2.75
CA LEU A 195 14.41 -23.08 4.04
C LEU A 195 14.78 -24.24 4.97
N ASP A 196 13.97 -25.29 5.03
CA ASP A 196 14.23 -26.48 5.85
C ASP A 196 15.50 -27.21 5.40
N GLU A 197 15.74 -27.31 4.08
CA GLU A 197 17.00 -27.84 3.52
C GLU A 197 18.22 -27.00 3.93
N LEU A 198 18.09 -25.66 3.88
CA LEU A 198 19.16 -24.75 4.29
C LEU A 198 19.45 -24.86 5.78
N ASP A 199 18.43 -24.91 6.62
CA ASP A 199 18.58 -25.05 8.08
C ASP A 199 19.21 -26.41 8.44
N GLN A 200 18.84 -27.50 7.76
CA GLN A 200 19.50 -28.79 7.90
C GLN A 200 20.97 -28.74 7.47
N ALA A 201 21.27 -28.15 6.32
CA ALA A 201 22.64 -28.00 5.83
C ALA A 201 23.50 -27.13 6.76
N LEU A 202 22.94 -26.09 7.37
CA LEU A 202 23.61 -25.26 8.36
C LEU A 202 23.89 -26.02 9.66
N SER A 203 22.94 -26.84 10.13
CA SER A 203 23.10 -27.66 11.34
C SER A 203 24.20 -28.73 11.23
N LEU A 204 24.43 -29.27 10.04
CA LEU A 204 25.48 -30.26 9.78
C LEU A 204 26.87 -29.63 9.63
N ARG A 205 26.95 -28.34 9.26
CA ARG A 205 28.22 -27.64 8.97
C ARG A 205 28.86 -26.99 10.19
N THR A 206 28.35 -27.24 11.40
CA THR A 206 28.76 -26.60 12.66
C THR A 206 30.27 -26.73 12.96
N ASP A 207 30.97 -27.71 12.37
CA ASP A 207 32.44 -27.87 12.54
C ASP A 207 33.29 -27.05 11.56
N THR A 208 32.69 -26.38 10.57
CA THR A 208 33.38 -25.55 9.57
C THR A 208 32.89 -24.11 9.63
N ALA A 209 33.20 -23.44 10.75
CA ALA A 209 32.82 -22.04 11.07
C ALA A 209 33.32 -20.95 10.10
N ILE A 210 33.88 -21.30 8.94
CA ILE A 210 34.59 -20.37 8.04
C ILE A 210 33.80 -20.09 6.74
N GLN A 211 32.71 -20.82 6.43
CA GLN A 211 32.00 -20.65 5.14
C GLN A 211 30.48 -20.40 5.21
N SER A 212 29.85 -20.41 6.38
CA SER A 212 28.50 -19.83 6.53
C SER A 212 28.60 -18.30 6.59
N GLY A 213 29.04 -17.71 5.49
CA GLY A 213 29.22 -16.27 5.36
C GLY A 213 27.90 -15.51 5.44
N PRO A 214 27.97 -14.16 5.51
CA PRO A 214 26.79 -13.28 5.58
C PRO A 214 25.77 -13.54 4.45
N GLU A 215 26.21 -14.08 3.32
CA GLU A 215 25.36 -14.48 2.20
C GLU A 215 24.33 -15.57 2.57
N SER A 216 24.74 -16.61 3.31
CA SER A 216 23.85 -17.69 3.72
C SER A 216 22.78 -17.22 4.73
N ALA A 217 23.17 -16.36 5.66
CA ALA A 217 22.26 -15.73 6.61
C ALA A 217 21.27 -14.79 5.90
N ASN A 218 21.75 -14.00 4.94
CA ASN A 218 20.89 -13.12 4.12
C ASN A 218 19.92 -13.92 3.26
N LEU A 219 20.36 -15.03 2.65
CA LEU A 219 19.49 -15.93 1.88
C LEU A 219 18.37 -16.50 2.76
N ARG A 220 18.72 -17.02 3.94
CA ARG A 220 17.75 -17.53 4.93
C ARG A 220 16.74 -16.45 5.33
N ALA A 221 17.21 -15.27 5.71
CA ALA A 221 16.35 -14.16 6.08
C ALA A 221 15.42 -13.72 4.93
N ASN A 222 15.93 -13.69 3.69
CA ASN A 222 15.13 -13.36 2.51
C ASN A 222 14.04 -14.41 2.23
N MET A 223 14.31 -15.70 2.44
CA MET A 223 13.30 -16.75 2.30
C MET A 223 12.20 -16.61 3.33
N ILE A 224 12.56 -16.44 4.61
CA ILE A 224 11.59 -16.20 5.70
C ILE A 224 10.74 -14.97 5.41
N LYS A 225 11.38 -13.85 5.03
CA LYS A 225 10.71 -12.63 4.63
C LYS A 225 9.72 -12.86 3.48
N GLY A 226 10.12 -13.65 2.48
CA GLY A 226 9.28 -14.06 1.36
C GLY A 226 8.04 -14.82 1.82
N ILE A 227 8.23 -15.86 2.65
CA ILE A 227 7.14 -16.69 3.19
C ILE A 227 6.16 -15.84 3.98
N VAL A 228 6.66 -14.99 4.90
CA VAL A 228 5.79 -14.10 5.70
C VAL A 228 4.97 -13.18 4.81
N ARG A 229 5.59 -12.52 3.82
CA ARG A 229 4.88 -11.62 2.89
C ARG A 229 3.81 -12.36 2.07
N LEU A 230 4.11 -13.57 1.60
CA LEU A 230 3.15 -14.42 0.89
C LEU A 230 1.96 -14.79 1.80
N LYS A 231 2.22 -15.21 3.04
CA LYS A 231 1.15 -15.54 4.01
C LYS A 231 0.28 -14.32 4.34
N VAL A 232 0.87 -13.14 4.53
CA VAL A 232 0.11 -11.88 4.72
C VAL A 232 -0.79 -11.60 3.52
N LYS A 233 -0.29 -11.79 2.28
CA LYS A 233 -1.09 -11.64 1.06
C LYS A 233 -2.21 -12.69 0.99
N ILE A 234 -1.93 -13.96 1.25
CA ILE A 234 -2.92 -15.05 1.28
C ILE A 234 -4.03 -14.74 2.30
N SER A 235 -3.67 -14.26 3.49
CA SER A 235 -4.64 -13.81 4.49
C SER A 235 -5.58 -12.73 3.95
N SER A 236 -5.04 -11.71 3.27
CA SER A 236 -5.85 -10.64 2.66
C SER A 236 -6.79 -11.16 1.56
N LEU A 237 -6.38 -12.20 0.83
CA LEU A 237 -7.24 -12.83 -0.19
C LEU A 237 -8.38 -13.63 0.45
N TYR A 238 -8.12 -14.33 1.56
CA TYR A 238 -9.18 -15.00 2.33
C TYR A 238 -10.19 -14.01 2.93
N GLU A 239 -9.73 -12.84 3.36
CA GLU A 239 -10.60 -11.77 3.90
C GLU A 239 -11.40 -11.05 2.80
N SER A 240 -10.95 -11.09 1.55
CA SER A 240 -11.58 -10.37 0.44
C SER A 240 -13.07 -10.70 0.28
N ASP A 241 -13.79 -9.76 -0.34
CA ASP A 241 -15.22 -9.89 -0.66
C ASP A 241 -15.57 -11.17 -1.45
N TYR A 242 -14.58 -11.77 -2.12
CA TYR A 242 -14.74 -12.99 -2.91
C TYR A 242 -14.82 -14.26 -2.06
N LEU A 243 -14.08 -14.34 -0.95
CA LEU A 243 -13.97 -15.56 -0.14
C LEU A 243 -14.59 -15.42 1.24
N GLN A 244 -14.49 -14.25 1.87
CA GLN A 244 -15.07 -13.94 3.19
C GLN A 244 -14.79 -15.03 4.26
N ASN A 245 -13.58 -15.60 4.22
CA ASN A 245 -13.17 -16.67 5.12
C ASN A 245 -12.21 -16.14 6.20
N SER A 246 -12.76 -15.38 7.16
CA SER A 246 -11.99 -14.79 8.26
C SER A 246 -11.28 -15.83 9.13
N SER A 247 -11.78 -17.07 9.20
CA SER A 247 -11.11 -18.16 9.94
C SER A 247 -9.79 -18.53 9.29
N MET A 248 -9.79 -18.77 7.98
CA MET A 248 -8.56 -19.07 7.22
C MET A 248 -7.63 -17.86 7.18
N ALA A 249 -8.16 -16.65 7.01
CA ALA A 249 -7.36 -15.43 7.08
C ALA A 249 -6.58 -15.34 8.41
N LYS A 250 -7.28 -15.51 9.54
CA LYS A 250 -6.65 -15.53 10.88
C LYS A 250 -5.61 -16.63 11.02
N GLN A 251 -5.90 -17.85 10.55
CA GLN A 251 -4.96 -18.96 10.63
C GLN A 251 -3.67 -18.65 9.86
N VAL A 252 -3.77 -18.25 8.59
CA VAL A 252 -2.60 -17.95 7.75
C VAL A 252 -1.80 -16.77 8.31
N LEU A 253 -2.47 -15.72 8.79
CA LEU A 253 -1.79 -14.58 9.38
C LEU A 253 -1.13 -14.93 10.73
N SER A 254 -1.77 -15.77 11.54
CA SER A 254 -1.19 -16.28 12.79
C SER A 254 0.07 -17.11 12.52
N ASP A 255 0.10 -17.93 11.46
CA ASP A 255 1.31 -18.64 11.08
C ASP A 255 2.44 -17.68 10.68
N ALA A 256 2.11 -16.61 9.95
CA ALA A 256 3.07 -15.58 9.55
C ALA A 256 3.66 -14.87 10.78
N VAL A 257 2.82 -14.46 11.73
CA VAL A 257 3.25 -13.86 13.00
C VAL A 257 4.08 -14.85 13.82
N GLY A 258 3.66 -16.12 13.89
CA GLY A 258 4.41 -17.18 14.58
C GLY A 258 5.82 -17.37 14.03
N MET A 259 5.99 -17.26 12.71
CA MET A 259 7.31 -17.28 12.07
C MET A 259 8.17 -16.09 12.49
N VAL A 260 7.61 -14.87 12.53
CA VAL A 260 8.36 -13.68 12.98
C VAL A 260 8.76 -13.76 14.45
N VAL A 261 7.85 -14.24 15.31
CA VAL A 261 8.13 -14.44 16.74
C VAL A 261 9.23 -15.48 16.94
N LYS A 262 9.20 -16.60 16.22
CA LYS A 262 10.23 -17.65 16.27
C LYS A 262 11.62 -17.10 15.90
N GLU A 263 11.67 -16.17 14.96
CA GLU A 263 12.91 -15.57 14.47
C GLU A 263 13.37 -14.34 15.26
N THR A 264 12.58 -13.88 16.23
CA THR A 264 12.96 -12.75 17.10
C THR A 264 13.66 -13.28 18.35
N LYS A 265 14.87 -12.79 18.65
CA LYS A 265 15.67 -13.27 19.80
C LYS A 265 14.96 -13.09 21.15
N ASN A 266 14.43 -11.90 21.38
CA ASN A 266 13.75 -11.51 22.64
C ASN A 266 12.38 -10.91 22.33
N PRO A 267 11.37 -11.71 21.93
CA PRO A 267 10.07 -11.18 21.53
C PRO A 267 9.36 -10.42 22.66
N GLN A 268 9.69 -10.73 23.93
CA GLN A 268 9.19 -10.01 25.12
C GLN A 268 9.74 -8.58 25.25
N GLN A 269 10.93 -8.31 24.71
CA GLN A 269 11.50 -6.95 24.68
C GLN A 269 10.96 -6.12 23.51
N GLY A 270 10.21 -6.78 22.61
CA GLY A 270 9.58 -6.17 21.46
C GLY A 270 9.99 -6.80 20.15
N LEU A 271 9.20 -6.51 19.13
CA LEU A 271 9.49 -6.88 17.76
C LEU A 271 10.14 -5.68 17.07
N THR A 272 11.45 -5.76 16.84
CA THR A 272 12.26 -4.68 16.24
C THR A 272 12.83 -5.11 14.90
N ASP A 273 13.57 -4.23 14.21
CA ASP A 273 14.28 -4.57 12.97
C ASP A 273 15.32 -5.69 13.15
N ASP A 274 15.83 -5.91 14.38
CA ASP A 274 16.76 -7.01 14.71
C ASP A 274 16.00 -8.32 14.93
N ASN A 275 15.46 -8.87 13.84
CA ASN A 275 14.84 -10.19 13.80
C ASN A 275 15.49 -11.05 12.68
N GLY A 276 15.57 -12.36 12.92
CA GLY A 276 16.09 -13.34 11.95
C GLY A 276 15.21 -13.49 10.70
N ALA A 277 14.00 -12.92 10.70
CA ALA A 277 13.08 -12.92 9.58
C ALA A 277 13.36 -11.80 8.55
N GLY A 278 14.30 -10.88 8.83
CA GLY A 278 14.64 -9.79 7.91
C GLY A 278 13.51 -8.78 7.66
N LEU A 279 12.50 -8.75 8.53
CA LEU A 279 11.37 -7.81 8.42
C LEU A 279 11.71 -6.50 9.11
N THR A 280 11.25 -5.40 8.53
CA THR A 280 11.29 -4.10 9.20
C THR A 280 10.19 -4.00 10.25
N ALA A 281 10.38 -3.18 11.27
CA ALA A 281 9.41 -2.87 12.31
C ALA A 281 8.12 -2.31 11.69
N GLY A 282 8.21 -1.59 10.57
CA GLY A 282 7.05 -1.14 9.80
C GLY A 282 6.24 -2.30 9.20
N GLU A 283 6.91 -3.33 8.67
CA GLU A 283 6.27 -4.54 8.14
C GLU A 283 5.62 -5.36 9.28
N ILE A 284 6.30 -5.49 10.42
CA ILE A 284 5.76 -6.18 11.60
C ILE A 284 4.53 -5.43 12.13
N ALA A 285 4.61 -4.10 12.26
CA ALA A 285 3.49 -3.28 12.69
C ALA A 285 2.29 -3.40 11.76
N ALA A 286 2.50 -3.39 10.44
CA ALA A 286 1.42 -3.57 9.47
C ALA A 286 0.75 -4.94 9.62
N MET A 287 1.53 -6.01 9.78
CA MET A 287 1.02 -7.36 9.97
C MET A 287 0.23 -7.50 11.28
N LEU A 288 0.75 -6.99 12.39
CA LEU A 288 0.05 -7.01 13.69
C LEU A 288 -1.23 -6.16 13.67
N SER A 289 -1.20 -5.00 13.01
CA SER A 289 -2.39 -4.16 12.83
C SER A 289 -3.47 -4.91 12.05
N GLN A 290 -3.10 -5.55 10.93
CA GLN A 290 -4.03 -6.33 10.12
C GLN A 290 -4.61 -7.52 10.92
N MET A 291 -3.79 -8.16 11.76
CA MET A 291 -4.28 -9.21 12.65
C MET A 291 -5.28 -8.65 13.67
N GLY A 292 -5.00 -7.48 14.25
CA GLY A 292 -5.94 -6.77 15.12
C GLY A 292 -7.28 -6.51 14.42
N ASP A 293 -7.24 -6.04 13.16
CA ASP A 293 -8.44 -5.79 12.35
C ASP A 293 -9.26 -7.08 12.11
N LEU A 294 -8.61 -8.21 11.84
CA LEU A 294 -9.27 -9.51 11.70
C LEU A 294 -9.97 -9.96 12.99
N TYR A 295 -9.34 -9.79 14.15
CA TYR A 295 -9.97 -10.13 15.43
C TYR A 295 -11.12 -9.17 15.78
N ALA A 296 -10.96 -7.87 15.48
CA ALA A 296 -12.00 -6.88 15.74
C ALA A 296 -13.25 -7.16 14.89
N THR A 297 -13.06 -7.44 13.60
CA THR A 297 -14.16 -7.76 12.68
C THR A 297 -14.81 -9.11 12.95
N SER A 298 -14.08 -10.08 13.54
CA SER A 298 -14.66 -11.35 13.97
C SER A 298 -15.32 -11.34 15.34
N GLY A 299 -15.44 -10.17 16.00
CA GLY A 299 -16.07 -10.04 17.32
C GLY A 299 -15.24 -10.57 18.48
N GLU A 300 -13.92 -10.61 18.31
CA GLU A 300 -12.91 -11.00 19.31
C GLU A 300 -12.11 -9.76 19.76
N GLU A 301 -12.83 -8.73 20.19
CA GLU A 301 -12.31 -7.39 20.52
C GLU A 301 -11.21 -7.43 21.60
N GLU A 302 -11.28 -8.35 22.56
CA GLU A 302 -10.26 -8.50 23.61
C GLU A 302 -8.89 -8.89 23.02
N ASN A 303 -8.88 -9.79 22.03
CA ASN A 303 -7.66 -10.21 21.32
C ASN A 303 -7.17 -9.09 20.40
N ALA A 304 -8.10 -8.40 19.73
CA ALA A 304 -7.77 -7.27 18.86
C ALA A 304 -7.09 -6.12 19.62
N VAL A 305 -7.59 -5.76 20.81
CA VAL A 305 -6.97 -4.71 21.66
C VAL A 305 -5.53 -5.08 22.00
N GLN A 306 -5.25 -6.34 22.35
CA GLN A 306 -3.88 -6.78 22.65
C GLN A 306 -2.96 -6.66 21.44
N LEU A 307 -3.42 -7.06 20.24
CA LEU A 307 -2.65 -6.96 19.01
C LEU A 307 -2.37 -5.51 18.60
N TYR A 308 -3.35 -4.61 18.72
CA TYR A 308 -3.13 -3.20 18.47
C TYR A 308 -2.15 -2.59 19.48
N MET A 309 -2.21 -2.97 20.75
CA MET A 309 -1.22 -2.53 21.74
C MET A 309 0.19 -3.04 21.40
N LEU A 310 0.33 -4.30 20.98
CA LEU A 310 1.59 -4.87 20.50
C LEU A 310 2.12 -4.17 19.24
N THR A 311 1.23 -3.63 18.41
CA THR A 311 1.58 -2.89 17.19
C THR A 311 2.30 -1.56 17.47
N LEU A 312 1.99 -0.90 18.59
CA LEU A 312 2.47 0.46 18.87
C LEU A 312 4.01 0.57 18.93
N GLN A 313 4.68 -0.43 19.51
CA GLN A 313 6.15 -0.42 19.64
C GLN A 313 6.86 -0.50 18.27
N PRO A 314 6.65 -1.54 17.43
CA PRO A 314 7.28 -1.62 16.11
C PRO A 314 6.88 -0.43 15.22
N LEU A 315 5.65 0.07 15.35
CA LEU A 315 5.20 1.24 14.59
C LEU A 315 6.00 2.50 14.94
N ARG A 316 6.16 2.81 16.23
CA ARG A 316 6.95 3.96 16.68
C ARG A 316 8.42 3.84 16.31
N ALA A 317 8.99 2.63 16.38
CA ALA A 317 10.35 2.36 15.92
C ALA A 317 10.50 2.67 14.43
N SER A 318 9.56 2.23 13.60
CA SER A 318 9.57 2.49 12.15
C SER A 318 9.49 3.97 11.77
N CYS A 319 8.91 4.81 12.65
CA CYS A 319 8.79 6.25 12.46
C CYS A 319 9.90 7.06 13.15
N ASN A 320 10.99 6.42 13.62
CA ASN A 320 12.05 7.08 14.39
C ASN A 320 11.52 7.92 15.58
N GLY A 321 10.44 7.46 16.21
CA GLY A 321 9.76 8.16 17.32
C GLY A 321 8.89 9.36 16.92
N THR A 322 8.80 9.70 15.62
CA THR A 322 7.87 10.73 15.14
C THR A 322 6.43 10.23 15.14
N ARG A 323 5.48 11.12 15.41
CA ARG A 323 4.05 10.80 15.34
C ARG A 323 3.63 10.63 13.88
N SER A 324 2.79 9.63 13.61
CA SER A 324 2.32 9.33 12.26
C SER A 324 0.81 9.10 12.24
N CYS A 325 0.20 9.24 11.05
CA CYS A 325 -1.23 8.95 10.86
C CYS A 325 -1.57 7.48 11.18
N LYS A 326 -0.63 6.57 10.92
CA LYS A 326 -0.77 5.16 11.30
C LYS A 326 -0.80 4.97 12.82
N GLU A 327 0.00 5.72 13.57
CA GLU A 327 -0.07 5.67 15.05
C GLU A 327 -1.43 6.17 15.54
N ALA A 328 -1.92 7.29 14.98
CA ALA A 328 -3.26 7.80 15.30
C ALA A 328 -4.35 6.76 14.97
N GLN A 329 -4.24 6.07 13.85
CA GLN A 329 -5.15 5.00 13.45
C GLN A 329 -5.15 3.83 14.45
N VAL A 330 -3.98 3.29 14.81
CA VAL A 330 -3.89 2.19 15.78
C VAL A 330 -4.45 2.61 17.13
N LEU A 331 -4.14 3.82 17.61
CA LEU A 331 -4.69 4.35 18.86
C LEU A 331 -6.22 4.51 18.80
N SER A 332 -6.74 4.97 17.66
CA SER A 332 -8.18 5.06 17.43
C SER A 332 -8.84 3.67 17.44
N ASN A 333 -8.22 2.68 16.80
CA ASN A 333 -8.70 1.31 16.77
C ASN A 333 -8.70 0.67 18.17
N ILE A 334 -7.68 0.94 19.01
CA ILE A 334 -7.68 0.52 20.42
C ILE A 334 -8.91 1.09 21.12
N ALA A 335 -9.14 2.40 21.01
CA ALA A 335 -10.26 3.06 21.69
C ALA A 335 -11.61 2.51 21.24
N SER A 336 -11.85 2.39 19.93
CA SER A 336 -13.12 1.92 19.39
C SER A 336 -13.36 0.44 19.71
N THR A 337 -12.32 -0.39 19.64
CA THR A 337 -12.42 -1.82 19.95
C THR A 337 -12.65 -2.06 21.44
N MET A 338 -12.02 -1.28 22.31
CA MET A 338 -12.32 -1.29 23.75
C MET A 338 -13.78 -0.89 24.02
N ASP A 339 -14.28 0.17 23.39
CA ASP A 339 -15.68 0.59 23.52
C ASP A 339 -16.65 -0.52 23.09
N MET A 340 -16.40 -1.18 21.96
CA MET A 340 -17.18 -2.33 21.49
C MET A 340 -17.17 -3.49 22.50
N ALA A 341 -16.00 -3.85 23.03
CA ALA A 341 -15.87 -4.91 24.04
C ALA A 341 -16.68 -4.58 25.31
N LEU A 342 -16.67 -3.33 25.76
CA LEU A 342 -17.36 -2.87 26.96
C LEU A 342 -18.90 -2.80 26.81
N LYS A 343 -19.40 -2.80 25.57
CA LYS A 343 -20.84 -2.81 25.25
C LYS A 343 -21.44 -4.23 25.18
N LYS A 344 -20.62 -5.28 25.24
CA LYS A 344 -21.10 -6.67 25.31
C LYS A 344 -21.92 -6.92 26.59
N PRO A 345 -22.90 -7.84 26.58
CA PRO A 345 -23.79 -8.08 27.73
C PRO A 345 -23.06 -8.62 28.98
N LYS A 346 -21.89 -9.24 28.81
CA LYS A 346 -21.03 -9.75 29.88
C LYS A 346 -19.58 -9.40 29.56
N PRO A 347 -19.19 -8.12 29.67
CA PRO A 347 -17.86 -7.70 29.28
C PRO A 347 -16.84 -8.31 30.25
N LEU A 348 -15.74 -8.82 29.72
CA LEU A 348 -14.61 -9.28 30.53
C LEU A 348 -13.55 -8.19 30.57
N ILE A 349 -12.97 -7.98 31.75
CA ILE A 349 -11.86 -7.08 31.98
C ILE A 349 -10.79 -7.90 32.67
N ASN A 350 -9.63 -8.06 32.04
CA ASN A 350 -8.54 -8.91 32.50
C ASN A 350 -9.00 -10.36 32.79
N GLY A 351 -9.84 -10.92 31.92
CA GLY A 351 -10.39 -12.28 32.03
C GLY A 351 -11.47 -12.48 33.09
N LYS A 352 -11.89 -11.42 33.79
CA LYS A 352 -12.93 -11.47 34.83
C LYS A 352 -14.18 -10.70 34.41
N PRO A 353 -15.39 -11.15 34.78
CA PRO A 353 -16.60 -10.36 34.56
C PRO A 353 -16.48 -8.95 35.14
N ALA A 354 -16.84 -7.93 34.36
CA ALA A 354 -16.72 -6.56 34.79
C ALA A 354 -17.64 -6.25 35.99
N THR A 355 -17.06 -5.78 37.09
CA THR A 355 -17.78 -5.04 38.12
C THR A 355 -18.09 -3.62 37.65
N LYS A 356 -19.06 -2.94 38.28
CA LYS A 356 -19.40 -1.55 37.96
C LYS A 356 -18.18 -0.61 37.97
N ASP A 357 -17.30 -0.78 38.96
CA ASP A 357 -16.09 0.04 39.10
C ASP A 357 -15.04 -0.29 38.03
N SER A 358 -14.84 -1.58 37.73
CA SER A 358 -13.92 -1.99 36.66
C SER A 358 -14.40 -1.52 35.28
N LEU A 359 -15.71 -1.55 35.04
CA LEU A 359 -16.34 -1.07 33.81
C LEU A 359 -16.11 0.44 33.64
N ALA A 360 -16.36 1.22 34.70
CA ALA A 360 -16.11 2.66 34.70
C ALA A 360 -14.61 2.98 34.49
N ALA A 361 -13.71 2.22 35.13
CA ALA A 361 -12.27 2.38 34.93
C ALA A 361 -11.85 2.05 33.48
N ALA A 362 -12.38 0.98 32.90
CA ALA A 362 -12.08 0.60 31.52
C ALA A 362 -12.61 1.60 30.50
N ARG A 363 -13.81 2.17 30.71
CA ARG A 363 -14.34 3.26 29.88
C ARG A 363 -13.47 4.52 29.94
N ARG A 364 -12.97 4.89 31.12
CA ARG A 364 -12.01 6.00 31.25
C ARG A 364 -10.69 5.69 30.54
N ALA A 365 -10.24 4.44 30.56
CA ALA A 365 -9.05 4.03 29.80
C ALA A 365 -9.29 4.13 28.28
N ALA A 366 -10.43 3.65 27.78
CA ALA A 366 -10.82 3.80 26.37
C ALA A 366 -10.91 5.28 25.95
N LEU A 367 -11.43 6.14 26.83
CA LEU A 367 -11.52 7.58 26.59
C LEU A 367 -10.12 8.22 26.44
N ARG A 368 -9.17 7.83 27.30
CA ARG A 368 -7.77 8.28 27.20
C ARG A 368 -7.11 7.84 25.89
N TRP A 369 -7.40 6.63 25.40
CA TRP A 369 -6.92 6.18 24.10
C TRP A 369 -7.50 7.00 22.95
N ALA A 370 -8.80 7.34 22.99
CA ALA A 370 -9.43 8.21 22.01
C ALA A 370 -8.81 9.61 22.01
N ASP A 371 -8.61 10.22 23.20
CA ASP A 371 -7.93 11.51 23.34
C ASP A 371 -6.49 11.45 22.81
N GLN A 372 -5.76 10.36 23.10
CA GLN A 372 -4.40 10.16 22.61
C GLN A 372 -4.35 9.99 21.08
N ALA A 373 -5.34 9.34 20.47
CA ALA A 373 -5.45 9.20 19.02
C ALA A 373 -5.64 10.57 18.36
N ILE A 374 -6.56 11.40 18.89
CA ILE A 374 -6.80 12.77 18.42
C ILE A 374 -5.52 13.61 18.54
N ALA A 375 -4.91 13.63 19.73
CA ALA A 375 -3.69 14.39 19.97
C ALA A 375 -2.52 13.92 19.09
N THR A 376 -2.43 12.61 18.82
CA THR A 376 -1.40 12.05 17.94
C THR A 376 -1.61 12.49 16.50
N GLY A 377 -2.85 12.45 15.98
CA GLY A 377 -3.17 12.95 14.65
C GLY A 377 -2.94 14.46 14.50
N ASP A 378 -3.29 15.23 15.53
CA ASP A 378 -3.06 16.68 15.57
C ASP A 378 -1.57 17.06 15.67
N ALA A 379 -0.73 16.17 16.20
CA ALA A 379 0.73 16.36 16.25
C ALA A 379 1.44 16.02 14.93
N VAL A 380 0.79 15.34 13.98
CA VAL A 380 1.36 15.07 12.65
C VAL A 380 1.46 16.38 11.88
N LYS A 381 2.60 16.61 11.22
CA LYS A 381 2.83 17.80 10.39
C LYS A 381 1.76 17.88 9.29
N PRO A 382 1.22 19.07 8.96
CA PRO A 382 0.20 19.21 7.94
C PRO A 382 0.57 18.60 6.57
N GLU A 383 1.86 18.62 6.22
CA GLU A 383 2.41 18.07 4.98
C GLU A 383 2.35 16.54 4.91
N ASP A 384 2.39 15.89 6.08
CA ASP A 384 2.40 14.43 6.23
C ASP A 384 1.00 13.88 6.57
N ARG A 385 -0.03 14.75 6.65
CA ARG A 385 -1.41 14.33 6.93
C ARG A 385 -2.07 13.81 5.67
N ASP A 386 -2.59 12.60 5.77
CA ASP A 386 -3.33 11.92 4.71
C ASP A 386 -4.77 11.58 5.15
N GLU A 387 -5.48 10.85 4.30
CA GLU A 387 -6.83 10.35 4.58
C GLU A 387 -6.87 9.44 5.82
N ILE A 388 -5.77 8.79 6.18
CA ILE A 388 -5.67 7.93 7.38
C ILE A 388 -5.77 8.80 8.64
N CYS A 389 -5.06 9.93 8.70
CA CYS A 389 -5.19 10.88 9.81
C CYS A 389 -6.62 11.39 9.97
N ALA A 390 -7.29 11.73 8.85
CA ALA A 390 -8.66 12.22 8.86
C ALA A 390 -9.64 11.15 9.37
N ALA A 391 -9.55 9.93 8.84
CA ALA A 391 -10.36 8.79 9.26
C ALA A 391 -10.13 8.43 10.73
N ALA A 392 -8.87 8.39 11.18
CA ALA A 392 -8.51 8.12 12.57
C ALA A 392 -9.04 9.20 13.53
N SER A 393 -8.88 10.48 13.19
CA SER A 393 -9.39 11.60 13.98
C SER A 393 -10.92 11.54 14.10
N LEU A 394 -11.61 11.26 13.00
CA LEU A 394 -13.06 11.16 12.98
C LEU A 394 -13.56 9.99 13.83
N SER A 395 -12.96 8.81 13.66
CA SER A 395 -13.26 7.61 14.44
C SER A 395 -13.06 7.85 15.94
N ALA A 396 -11.90 8.39 16.33
CA ALA A 396 -11.58 8.68 17.71
C ALA A 396 -12.54 9.70 18.33
N LYS A 397 -12.93 10.76 17.60
CA LYS A 397 -13.92 11.74 18.07
C LYS A 397 -15.31 11.12 18.27
N MET A 398 -15.73 10.23 17.37
CA MET A 398 -17.00 9.50 17.50
C MET A 398 -16.99 8.60 18.74
N THR A 399 -15.95 7.77 18.89
CA THR A 399 -15.78 6.90 20.06
C THR A 399 -15.70 7.70 21.36
N ARG A 400 -14.98 8.83 21.37
CA ARG A 400 -14.91 9.73 22.52
C ARG A 400 -16.31 10.22 22.92
N ALA A 401 -17.11 10.69 21.96
CA ALA A 401 -18.45 11.20 22.22
C ALA A 401 -19.37 10.10 22.81
N ASP A 402 -19.32 8.88 22.25
CA ASP A 402 -20.05 7.72 22.77
C ASP A 402 -19.63 7.35 24.21
N LEU A 403 -18.32 7.29 24.48
CA LEU A 403 -17.80 6.97 25.81
C LEU A 403 -18.17 8.03 26.86
N LEU A 404 -18.26 9.31 26.47
CA LEU A 404 -18.73 10.37 27.36
C LEU A 404 -20.20 10.18 27.76
N VAL A 405 -21.05 9.71 26.83
CA VAL A 405 -22.43 9.32 27.17
C VAL A 405 -22.42 8.16 28.17
N ASP A 406 -21.64 7.12 27.90
CA ASP A 406 -21.58 5.91 28.71
C ASP A 406 -20.94 6.11 30.11
N ASN A 407 -20.16 7.17 30.27
CA ASN A 407 -19.62 7.63 31.56
C ASN A 407 -20.55 8.59 32.32
N GLY A 408 -21.66 9.01 31.70
CA GLY A 408 -22.59 9.98 32.29
C GLY A 408 -22.17 11.45 32.17
N GLU A 409 -21.10 11.74 31.41
CA GLU A 409 -20.60 13.10 31.14
C GLU A 409 -21.41 13.79 30.03
N LYS A 410 -22.74 13.85 30.23
CA LYS A 410 -23.73 14.26 29.23
C LYS A 410 -23.45 15.62 28.58
N ALA A 411 -23.01 16.61 29.35
CA ALA A 411 -22.70 17.95 28.84
C ALA A 411 -21.54 17.91 27.82
N MET A 412 -20.46 17.21 28.15
CA MET A 412 -19.30 17.04 27.27
C MET A 412 -19.62 16.17 26.06
N ALA A 413 -20.44 15.12 26.25
CA ALA A 413 -20.93 14.29 25.15
C ALA A 413 -21.76 15.11 24.14
N LYS A 414 -22.67 15.95 24.64
CA LYS A 414 -23.50 16.84 23.81
C LYS A 414 -22.63 17.78 22.98
N GLU A 415 -21.66 18.44 23.60
CA GLU A 415 -20.72 19.31 22.90
C GLU A 415 -19.92 18.54 21.84
N ALA A 416 -19.41 17.36 22.17
CA ALA A 416 -18.66 16.52 21.25
C ALA A 416 -19.48 16.14 20.00
N PHE A 417 -20.74 15.71 20.15
CA PHE A 417 -21.61 15.39 19.01
C PHE A 417 -21.96 16.63 18.17
N LEU A 418 -22.24 17.77 18.81
CA LEU A 418 -22.55 19.01 18.08
C LEU A 418 -21.37 19.48 17.22
N ASN A 419 -20.14 19.29 17.69
CA ASN A 419 -18.93 19.59 16.93
C ASN A 419 -18.66 18.58 15.81
N LEU A 420 -19.08 17.31 15.98
CA LEU A 420 -18.84 16.23 15.03
C LEU A 420 -19.83 16.23 13.85
N LEU A 421 -21.10 16.54 14.09
CA LEU A 421 -22.17 16.47 13.09
C LEU A 421 -21.92 17.29 11.81
N PRO A 422 -21.42 18.54 11.87
CA PRO A 422 -21.09 19.30 10.66
C PRO A 422 -20.07 18.59 9.77
N VAL A 423 -19.01 18.02 10.38
CA VAL A 423 -17.96 17.28 9.66
C VAL A 423 -18.52 16.02 9.01
N LEU A 424 -19.35 15.27 9.73
CA LEU A 424 -19.99 14.06 9.19
C LEU A 424 -20.89 14.36 8.00
N ARG A 425 -21.64 15.46 8.05
CA ARG A 425 -22.52 15.93 6.97
C ARG A 425 -21.73 16.39 5.74
N GLU A 426 -20.64 17.13 5.96
CA GLU A 426 -19.73 17.56 4.88
C GLU A 426 -19.17 16.36 4.10
N HIS A 427 -18.84 15.26 4.80
CA HIS A 427 -18.31 14.04 4.20
C HIS A 427 -19.39 13.03 3.74
N ASN A 428 -20.68 13.38 3.84
CA ASN A 428 -21.82 12.50 3.49
C ASN A 428 -21.78 11.11 4.16
N LEU A 429 -21.32 11.03 5.41
CA LEU A 429 -21.20 9.77 6.15
C LEU A 429 -22.51 9.39 6.84
N LEU A 430 -23.55 9.09 6.03
CA LEU A 430 -24.94 8.92 6.48
C LEU A 430 -25.12 8.01 7.71
N PRO A 431 -24.50 6.82 7.80
CA PRO A 431 -24.71 5.94 8.96
C PRO A 431 -24.09 6.49 10.25
N LEU A 432 -23.01 7.25 10.14
CA LEU A 432 -22.37 7.91 11.28
C LEU A 432 -23.18 9.13 11.74
N ILE A 433 -23.82 9.85 10.81
CA ILE A 433 -24.73 10.95 11.15
C ILE A 433 -25.89 10.43 12.00
N GLU A 434 -26.54 9.33 11.59
CA GLU A 434 -27.63 8.73 12.37
C GLU A 434 -27.17 8.33 13.76
N THR A 435 -26.01 7.67 13.86
CA THR A 435 -25.44 7.24 15.14
C THR A 435 -25.13 8.44 16.05
N ALA A 436 -24.54 9.50 15.50
CA ALA A 436 -24.22 10.73 16.24
C ALA A 436 -25.49 11.47 16.71
N GLU A 437 -26.56 11.49 15.90
CA GLU A 437 -27.85 12.08 16.29
C GLU A 437 -28.53 11.28 17.40
N GLN A 438 -28.45 9.95 17.36
CA GLN A 438 -28.92 9.09 18.45
C GLN A 438 -28.11 9.32 19.74
N GLY A 439 -26.79 9.43 19.64
CA GLY A 439 -25.91 9.78 20.75
C GLY A 439 -26.25 11.14 21.37
N LEU A 440 -26.47 12.15 20.52
CA LEU A 440 -26.87 13.50 20.93
C LEU A 440 -28.22 13.50 21.68
N LYS A 441 -29.18 12.68 21.24
CA LYS A 441 -30.47 12.50 21.95
C LYS A 441 -30.24 11.91 23.35
N LYS A 442 -29.41 10.87 23.47
CA LYS A 442 -29.06 10.25 24.77
C LYS A 442 -28.30 11.20 25.70
N ALA A 443 -27.45 12.07 25.15
CA ALA A 443 -26.73 13.08 25.91
C ALA A 443 -27.65 14.24 26.37
N SER A 444 -28.79 14.43 25.72
CA SER A 444 -29.74 15.52 26.02
C SER A 444 -30.90 15.11 26.93
N SER A 445 -31.24 13.82 26.99
CA SER A 445 -32.07 13.21 28.05
C SER A 445 -31.26 13.03 29.31
#